data_AF-A0A109K061-F1
#
_entry.id   AF-A0A109K061-F1
#
_cell.length_a   1.000
_cell.length_b   1.000
_cell.length_c   1.000
_cell.angle_alpha   90.00
_cell.angle_beta   90.00
_cell.angle_gamma   90.00
#
_symmetry.space_group_name_H-M   'P 1'
#
loop_
_entity.id
_entity.type
_entity.pdbx_description
1 polymer ?
#
loop_
_entity_poly.entity_id
_entity_poly.type
_entity_poly.pdbx_seq_one_letter_code
_entity_poly.pdbx_strand_id
1 'polypeptide(L)'
;MPHKLKGRDGVSVTIPDGGHGLQGNDGHMVAIPKGYHGLQGRDGRMAAIPQGGHGLQGRDGRMVAIPKGYHGLQGRDGRMAAIPAGGHGLQGRDGRMVAIPKGCHGLQGPDGRMVAIHPGKHGVPDANGRMRNK
;
A
#
# COMPACT_ATOMS: atom_id res chain seq x y z
N MET A 1 -16.69 8.13 -19.28
CA MET A 1 -16.23 6.74 -19.57
C MET A 1 -14.74 6.61 -19.24
N PRO A 2 -14.26 5.41 -18.87
CA PRO A 2 -12.83 5.16 -18.69
C PRO A 2 -12.04 5.42 -19.97
N HIS A 3 -10.83 5.95 -19.85
CA HIS A 3 -9.94 6.23 -20.98
C HIS A 3 -8.49 5.88 -20.64
N LYS A 4 -7.60 5.84 -21.62
CA LYS A 4 -6.17 5.54 -21.39
C LYS A 4 -5.34 6.80 -21.59
N LEU A 5 -4.36 7.00 -20.72
CA LEU A 5 -3.32 8.01 -20.87
C LEU A 5 -1.95 7.34 -20.81
N LYS A 6 -0.98 7.86 -21.56
CA LYS A 6 0.37 7.30 -21.65
C LYS A 6 1.35 8.17 -20.86
N GLY A 7 2.14 7.54 -19.99
CA GLY A 7 3.27 8.18 -19.30
C GLY A 7 4.43 8.50 -20.25
N ARG A 8 5.40 9.27 -19.74
CA ARG A 8 6.66 9.61 -20.43
C ARG A 8 7.56 8.38 -20.53
N ASP A 9 7.39 7.44 -19.61
CA ASP A 9 7.97 6.09 -19.65
C ASP A 9 7.34 5.19 -20.74
N GLY A 10 6.32 5.69 -21.44
CA GLY A 10 5.62 4.97 -22.48
C GLY A 10 4.58 3.97 -21.97
N VAL A 11 4.36 3.88 -20.65
CA VAL A 11 3.37 2.95 -20.07
C VAL A 11 2.00 3.63 -20.04
N SER A 12 0.99 2.92 -20.55
CA SER A 12 -0.39 3.41 -20.52
C SER A 12 -1.11 3.00 -19.26
N VAL A 13 -1.85 3.93 -18.66
CA VAL A 13 -2.70 3.70 -17.49
C VAL A 13 -4.16 4.00 -17.84
N THR A 14 -5.05 3.12 -17.41
CA THR A 14 -6.50 3.33 -17.52
C THR A 14 -6.96 4.27 -16.43
N ILE A 15 -7.53 5.40 -16.84
CA ILE A 15 -8.14 6.40 -15.98
C ILE A 15 -9.63 6.02 -15.80
N PRO A 16 -10.10 5.83 -14.56
CA PRO A 16 -11.50 5.53 -14.29
C PRO A 16 -12.39 6.74 -14.61
N ASP A 17 -13.70 6.50 -14.71
CA ASP A 17 -14.64 7.58 -15.03
C ASP A 17 -14.63 8.69 -13.96
N GLY A 18 -14.61 9.94 -14.41
CA GLY A 18 -14.47 11.12 -13.55
C GLY A 18 -13.12 11.24 -12.82
N GLY A 19 -12.15 10.37 -13.12
CA GLY A 19 -10.77 10.48 -12.65
C GLY A 19 -9.89 11.30 -13.60
N HIS A 20 -8.62 11.47 -13.23
CA HIS A 20 -7.59 12.11 -14.03
C HIS A 20 -6.25 11.37 -13.89
N GLY A 21 -5.33 11.58 -14.83
CA GLY A 21 -3.96 11.06 -14.72
C GLY A 21 -3.02 12.10 -14.12
N LEU A 22 -2.10 11.67 -13.25
CA LEU A 22 -0.97 12.50 -12.81
C LEU A 22 0.34 11.79 -13.10
N GLN A 23 1.30 12.54 -13.61
CA GLN A 23 2.60 12.03 -13.98
C GLN A 23 3.63 12.25 -12.87
N GLY A 24 4.33 11.19 -12.50
CA GLY A 24 5.49 11.25 -11.64
C GLY A 24 6.75 11.77 -12.36
N ASN A 25 7.75 12.11 -11.57
CA ASN A 25 9.06 12.55 -12.04
C ASN A 25 9.83 11.39 -12.63
N ASP A 26 9.52 10.17 -12.18
CA ASP A 26 9.94 8.90 -12.80
C ASP A 26 9.35 8.70 -14.21
N GLY A 27 8.45 9.58 -14.65
CA GLY A 27 7.79 9.51 -15.94
C GLY A 27 6.53 8.63 -15.94
N HIS A 28 6.30 7.84 -14.89
CA HIS A 28 5.15 6.96 -14.78
C HIS A 28 3.88 7.75 -14.50
N MET A 29 2.80 7.39 -15.19
CA MET A 29 1.49 7.98 -14.91
C MET A 29 0.74 7.16 -13.87
N VAL A 30 -0.04 7.82 -13.01
CA VAL A 30 -0.93 7.17 -12.06
C VAL A 30 -2.34 7.71 -12.24
N ALA A 31 -3.31 6.80 -12.25
CA ALA A 31 -4.72 7.18 -12.25
C ALA A 31 -5.12 7.67 -10.86
N ILE A 32 -5.73 8.85 -10.82
CA ILE A 32 -6.32 9.45 -9.63
C ILE A 32 -7.84 9.35 -9.78
N PRO A 33 -8.51 8.48 -9.01
CA PRO A 33 -9.96 8.35 -9.07
C PRO A 33 -10.68 9.65 -8.68
N LYS A 34 -11.96 9.76 -9.05
CA LYS A 34 -12.80 10.87 -8.62
C LYS A 34 -12.78 11.03 -7.10
N GLY A 35 -12.54 12.26 -6.63
CA GLY A 35 -12.47 12.58 -5.19
C GLY A 35 -11.12 12.27 -4.53
N TYR A 36 -10.16 11.70 -5.27
CA TYR A 36 -8.79 11.49 -4.80
C TYR A 36 -7.91 12.66 -5.24
N HIS A 37 -6.77 12.84 -4.58
CA HIS A 37 -5.71 13.74 -5.01
C HIS A 37 -4.39 12.95 -5.13
N GLY A 38 -3.44 13.44 -5.92
CA GLY A 38 -2.13 12.81 -6.03
C GLY A 38 -1.09 13.46 -5.12
N LEU A 39 -0.22 12.65 -4.53
CA LEU A 39 0.99 13.12 -3.86
C LEU A 39 2.21 12.37 -4.39
N GLN A 40 3.30 13.10 -4.61
CA GLN A 40 4.56 12.57 -5.12
C GLN A 40 5.49 12.16 -3.98
N GLY A 41 6.10 10.99 -4.11
CA GLY A 41 7.22 10.56 -3.27
C GLY A 41 8.56 11.15 -3.74
N ARG A 42 9.58 11.11 -2.88
CA ARG A 42 10.97 11.50 -3.20
C ARG A 42 11.58 10.54 -4.23
N ASP A 43 11.03 9.34 -4.35
CA ASP A 43 11.31 8.39 -5.41
C ASP A 43 10.72 8.81 -6.78
N GLY A 44 10.03 9.96 -6.85
CA GLY A 44 9.41 10.50 -8.05
C GLY A 44 8.04 9.90 -8.38
N ARG A 45 7.61 8.85 -7.67
CA ARG A 45 6.38 8.12 -7.99
C ARG A 45 5.16 8.79 -7.38
N MET A 46 4.05 8.81 -8.11
CA MET A 46 2.77 9.32 -7.61
C MET A 46 2.03 8.28 -6.78
N ALA A 47 1.31 8.72 -5.75
CA ALA A 47 0.33 7.93 -5.01
C ALA A 47 -1.03 8.64 -5.03
N ALA A 48 -2.10 7.87 -5.29
CA ALA A 48 -3.47 8.37 -5.18
C ALA A 48 -3.93 8.33 -3.71
N ILE A 49 -4.31 9.48 -3.18
CA ILE A 49 -4.72 9.67 -1.79
C ILE A 49 -6.24 9.83 -1.73
N PRO A 50 -6.96 8.99 -0.97
CA PRO A 50 -8.41 9.06 -0.86
C PRO A 50 -8.86 10.34 -0.16
N GLN A 51 -10.10 10.76 -0.44
CA GLN A 51 -10.73 11.87 0.25
C GLN A 51 -10.72 11.68 1.77
N GLY A 52 -10.28 12.71 2.50
CA GLY A 52 -10.15 12.66 3.96
C GLY A 52 -9.01 11.78 4.49
N GLY A 53 -8.25 11.14 3.61
CA GLY A 53 -6.97 10.53 3.92
C GLY A 53 -5.81 11.53 3.77
N HIS A 54 -4.59 11.06 4.01
CA HIS A 54 -3.35 11.81 3.83
C HIS A 54 -2.25 10.90 3.29
N GLY A 55 -1.19 11.49 2.75
CA GLY A 55 0.01 10.75 2.36
C GLY A 55 1.04 10.69 3.49
N LEU A 56 1.70 9.55 3.65
CA LEU A 56 2.92 9.45 4.45
C LEU A 56 4.05 8.88 3.63
N GLN A 57 5.22 9.50 3.75
CA GLN A 57 6.40 9.11 3.01
C GLN A 57 7.31 8.20 3.84
N GLY A 58 7.75 7.12 3.20
CA GLY A 58 8.75 6.22 3.75
C GLY A 58 10.18 6.78 3.72
N ARG A 59 11.08 6.17 4.51
CA ARG A 59 12.54 6.39 4.35
C ARG A 59 13.02 5.94 2.97
N ASP A 60 12.33 4.97 2.39
CA ASP A 60 12.50 4.53 1.00
C ASP A 60 12.08 5.58 -0.05
N GLY A 61 11.59 6.75 0.38
CA GLY A 61 11.12 7.84 -0.48
C GLY A 61 9.71 7.65 -1.03
N ARG A 62 9.12 6.45 -0.90
CA ARG A 62 7.82 6.12 -1.49
C ARG A 62 6.69 6.74 -0.69
N MET A 63 5.72 7.36 -1.38
CA MET A 63 4.49 7.87 -0.76
C MET A 63 3.47 6.74 -0.59
N VAL A 64 2.81 6.67 0.57
CA VAL A 64 1.73 5.71 0.85
C VAL A 64 0.48 6.46 1.28
N ALA A 65 -0.66 6.10 0.71
CA ALA A 65 -1.95 6.62 1.11
C ALA A 65 -2.39 6.04 2.46
N ILE A 66 -2.74 6.91 3.40
CA ILE A 66 -3.32 6.58 4.69
C ILE A 66 -4.78 7.03 4.66
N PRO A 67 -5.75 6.09 4.57
CA PRO A 67 -7.16 6.43 4.56
C PRO A 67 -7.61 7.14 5.84
N LYS A 68 -8.77 7.79 5.79
CA LYS A 68 -9.38 8.42 6.96
C LYS A 68 -9.52 7.39 8.11
N GLY A 69 -9.08 7.76 9.30
CA GLY A 69 -9.13 6.91 10.50
C GLY A 69 -8.01 5.86 10.58
N TYR A 70 -7.14 5.76 9.58
CA TYR A 70 -5.94 4.92 9.63
C TYR A 70 -4.76 5.75 10.14
N HIS A 71 -3.74 5.07 10.64
CA HIS A 71 -2.43 5.67 10.95
C HIS A 71 -1.32 4.95 10.18
N GLY A 72 -0.17 5.59 10.00
CA GLY A 72 0.97 4.97 9.33
C GLY A 72 1.98 4.41 10.31
N LEU A 73 2.53 3.24 10.00
CA LEU A 73 3.72 2.69 10.67
C LEU A 73 4.78 2.32 9.65
N GLN A 74 6.04 2.58 10.00
CA GLN A 74 7.18 2.33 9.12
C GLN A 74 7.89 1.02 9.48
N GLY A 75 8.23 0.22 8.46
CA GLY A 75 9.09 -0.93 8.60
C GLY A 75 10.57 -0.56 8.80
N ARG A 76 11.41 -1.52 9.20
CA ARG A 76 12.88 -1.37 9.17
C ARG A 76 13.38 -1.18 7.73
N ASP A 77 12.70 -1.80 6.79
CA ASP A 77 12.90 -1.64 5.34
C ASP A 77 12.58 -0.22 4.81
N GLY A 78 12.12 0.69 5.67
CA GLY A 78 11.81 2.08 5.32
C GLY A 78 10.44 2.27 4.67
N ARG A 79 9.69 1.20 4.41
CA ARG A 79 8.40 1.23 3.72
C ARG A 79 7.28 1.55 4.73
N MET A 80 6.36 2.43 4.38
CA MET A 80 5.16 2.72 5.19
C MET A 80 4.07 1.65 4.97
N ALA A 81 3.32 1.36 6.03
CA ALA A 81 2.08 0.59 6.00
C ALA A 81 0.95 1.39 6.63
N ALA A 82 -0.24 1.36 6.01
CA ALA A 82 -1.46 1.94 6.58
C ALA A 82 -2.10 0.94 7.55
N ILE A 83 -2.33 1.35 8.79
CA ILE A 83 -2.87 0.53 9.86
C ILE A 83 -4.31 0.97 10.17
N PRO A 84 -5.30 0.07 10.07
CA PRO A 84 -6.70 0.40 10.33
C PRO A 84 -6.95 0.79 11.79
N ALA A 85 -7.98 1.59 12.03
CA ALA A 85 -8.48 1.88 13.36
C ALA A 85 -8.75 0.57 14.14
N GLY A 86 -8.27 0.51 15.39
CA GLY A 86 -8.40 -0.68 16.25
C GLY A 86 -7.55 -1.88 15.84
N GLY A 87 -6.78 -1.78 14.75
CA GLY A 87 -5.70 -2.71 14.41
C GLY A 87 -4.35 -2.25 14.97
N HIS A 88 -3.31 -3.03 14.71
CA HIS A 88 -1.93 -2.71 15.06
C HIS A 88 -0.98 -3.15 13.94
N GLY A 89 0.27 -2.71 13.99
CA GLY A 89 1.31 -3.14 13.06
C GLY A 89 2.17 -4.24 13.67
N LEU A 90 2.53 -5.24 12.87
CA LEU A 90 3.57 -6.21 13.21
C LEU A 90 4.62 -6.26 12.10
N GLN A 91 5.88 -6.37 12.52
CA GLN A 91 7.00 -6.36 11.59
C GLN A 91 7.55 -7.77 11.35
N GLY A 92 7.79 -8.09 10.08
CA GLY A 92 8.48 -9.31 9.67
C GLY A 92 9.99 -9.30 9.98
N ARG A 93 10.62 -10.48 9.93
CA ARG A 93 12.08 -10.61 9.91
C ARG A 93 12.67 -9.96 8.67
N ASP A 94 11.91 -9.93 7.58
CA ASP A 94 12.25 -9.20 6.36
C ASP A 94 12.15 -7.67 6.49
N GLY A 95 11.85 -7.16 7.69
CA GLY A 95 11.79 -5.74 8.02
C GLY A 95 10.49 -5.05 7.61
N ARG A 96 9.59 -5.74 6.90
CA ARG A 96 8.34 -5.15 6.40
C ARG A 96 7.31 -5.00 7.53
N MET A 97 6.70 -3.82 7.62
CA MET A 97 5.52 -3.61 8.49
C MET A 97 4.25 -4.13 7.81
N VAL A 98 3.40 -4.82 8.57
CA VAL A 98 2.12 -5.37 8.09
C VAL A 98 1.01 -4.97 9.06
N ALA A 99 -0.10 -4.50 8.50
CA ALA A 99 -1.30 -4.19 9.27
C ALA A 99 -1.98 -5.49 9.72
N ILE A 100 -2.28 -5.57 11.01
CA ILE A 100 -3.07 -6.61 11.63
C ILE A 100 -4.40 -5.97 12.06
N PRO A 101 -5.49 -6.15 11.28
CA PRO A 101 -6.78 -5.59 11.63
C PRO A 101 -7.31 -6.14 12.95
N LYS A 102 -8.28 -5.43 13.54
CA LYS A 102 -8.96 -5.88 14.76
C LYS A 102 -9.48 -7.31 14.59
N GLY A 103 -9.24 -8.15 15.60
CA GLY A 103 -9.65 -9.56 15.62
C GLY A 103 -8.74 -10.51 14.84
N CYS A 104 -7.81 -10.00 14.03
CA CYS A 104 -6.78 -10.82 13.39
C CYS A 104 -5.59 -11.02 14.32
N HIS A 105 -4.81 -12.07 14.08
CA HIS A 105 -3.48 -12.24 14.68
C HIS A 105 -2.40 -12.25 13.59
N GLY A 106 -1.17 -11.88 13.94
CA GLY A 106 -0.05 -11.97 13.01
C GLY A 106 0.59 -13.35 13.03
N LEU A 107 0.95 -13.84 11.84
CA LEU A 107 1.76 -15.04 11.70
C LEU A 107 2.88 -14.82 10.68
N GLN A 108 4.10 -15.16 11.10
CA GLN A 108 5.29 -15.03 10.27
C GLN A 108 5.58 -16.33 9.52
N GLY A 109 5.78 -16.22 8.21
CA GLY A 109 6.19 -17.35 7.38
C GLY A 109 7.70 -17.65 7.48
N PRO A 110 8.12 -18.84 7.01
CA PRO A 110 9.53 -19.12 6.75
C PRO A 110 10.24 -18.04 5.92
N ASP A 111 9.53 -17.41 4.96
CA ASP A 111 10.02 -16.30 4.14
C ASP A 111 10.30 -15.00 4.94
N GLY A 112 10.04 -15.01 6.25
CA GLY A 112 10.24 -13.89 7.15
C GLY A 112 9.13 -12.84 7.08
N ARG A 113 8.14 -12.98 6.19
CA ARG A 113 7.04 -12.03 6.05
C ARG A 113 5.96 -12.28 7.08
N MET A 114 5.47 -11.20 7.68
CA MET A 114 4.28 -11.22 8.53
C MET A 114 3.01 -11.24 7.66
N VAL A 115 1.97 -11.94 8.10
CA VAL A 115 0.64 -11.93 7.47
C VAL A 115 -0.43 -11.86 8.56
N ALA A 116 -1.50 -11.12 8.32
CA ALA A 116 -2.68 -11.15 9.19
C ALA A 116 -3.50 -12.41 8.92
N ILE A 117 -3.75 -13.19 9.96
CA ILE A 117 -4.63 -14.36 9.95
C ILE A 117 -5.97 -13.98 10.57
N HIS A 118 -7.04 -14.18 9.81
CA HIS A 118 -8.40 -13.78 10.18
C HIS A 118 -8.99 -14.67 11.29
N PRO A 119 -9.97 -14.17 12.04
CA PRO A 119 -10.74 -15.00 12.98
C PRO A 119 -11.23 -16.30 12.34
N GLY A 120 -11.04 -17.43 13.02
CA GLY A 120 -11.46 -18.75 12.54
C GLY A 120 -10.62 -19.31 11.40
N LYS A 121 -9.55 -18.63 10.98
CA LYS A 121 -8.59 -19.10 9.99
C LYS A 121 -7.29 -19.54 10.64
N HIS A 122 -6.59 -20.44 9.98
CA HIS A 122 -5.23 -20.81 10.34
C HIS A 122 -4.28 -20.47 9.18
N GLY A 123 -3.00 -20.34 9.51
CA GLY A 123 -1.98 -20.05 8.52
C GLY A 123 -1.34 -21.31 7.96
N VAL A 124 -1.27 -21.41 6.65
CA VAL A 124 -0.54 -22.47 5.94
C VAL A 124 0.51 -21.83 5.03
N PRO A 125 1.79 -22.24 5.08
CA PRO A 125 2.80 -21.73 4.18
C PRO A 125 2.56 -22.23 2.75
N ASP A 126 2.77 -21.37 1.76
CA ASP A 126 2.87 -21.80 0.36
C ASP A 126 4.27 -22.30 0.00
N ALA A 127 4.46 -22.69 -1.26
CA ALA A 127 5.73 -23.20 -1.78
C ALA A 127 6.91 -22.21 -1.61
N ASN A 128 6.63 -20.91 -1.46
CA ASN A 128 7.65 -19.89 -1.24
C ASN A 128 7.82 -19.56 0.25
N GLY A 129 7.19 -20.32 1.15
CA GLY A 129 7.24 -20.10 2.59
C GLY A 129 6.38 -18.92 3.06
N ARG A 130 5.46 -18.41 2.25
CA ARG A 130 4.58 -17.31 2.64
C ARG A 130 3.29 -17.84 3.26
N MET A 131 2.91 -17.31 4.43
CA MET A 131 1.66 -17.73 5.10
C MET A 131 0.41 -17.28 4.33
N ARG A 132 -0.58 -18.17 4.27
CA ARG A 132 -1.91 -17.93 3.69
C ARG A 132 -3.00 -18.30 4.68
N ASN A 133 -4.06 -17.50 4.69
CA ASN A 133 -5.29 -17.81 5.41
C ASN A 133 -5.96 -19.05 4.80
N LYS A 134 -6.28 -20.05 5.63
CA LYS A 134 -7.06 -21.24 5.28
C LYS A 134 -8.26 -21.39 6.21
#